data_AF-K1TTN0-F1
#
_entry.id   AF-K1TTN0-F1
#
_cell.length_a   1.000
_cell.length_b   1.000
_cell.length_c   1.000
_cell.angle_alpha   90.00
_cell.angle_beta   90.00
_cell.angle_gamma   90.00
#
_symmetry.space_group_name_H-M   'P 1'
#
loop_
_entity.id
_entity.type
_entity.pdbx_description
1 polymer ?
#
loop_
_entity_poly.entity_id
_entity_poly.type
_entity_poly.pdbx_seq_one_letter_code
_entity_poly.pdbx_strand_id
1 'polypeptide(L)'
;LSSFDQTRREVARMALERLIADGRIHPARIEETVDKCRRELEIQMKREGEKAVMDLGIHSLHPDLVKLIGRLKYRTSYGQNVLSHSLEVAWLAGLMAGELGVNVQLARRAGLLHDIGKALDHEIEGSHVQIGVDICKKYRENPQIIHAIEAPPRRCGAQDGACLHYYGSGCHQRSPAPVP
;
A
#
# COMPACT_ATOMS: atom_id res chain seq x y z
N LEU A 1 -7.49 -11.08 23.97
CA LEU A 1 -7.61 -11.07 22.50
C LEU A 1 -7.90 -9.64 22.05
N SER A 2 -6.90 -8.95 21.47
CA SER A 2 -7.05 -7.55 21.05
C SER A 2 -7.99 -7.46 19.84
N SER A 3 -9.17 -6.87 20.03
CA SER A 3 -10.23 -6.68 19.01
C SER A 3 -9.89 -5.61 17.96
N PHE A 4 -8.70 -5.00 18.04
CA PHE A 4 -8.32 -3.89 17.17
C PHE A 4 -7.84 -4.35 15.79
N ASP A 5 -7.16 -5.49 15.71
CA ASP A 5 -6.71 -6.06 14.44
C ASP A 5 -7.89 -6.64 13.64
N GLN A 6 -8.19 -5.98 12.53
CA GLN A 6 -9.30 -6.33 11.64
C GLN A 6 -9.06 -7.65 10.90
N THR A 7 -7.80 -8.02 10.66
CA THR A 7 -7.45 -9.34 10.09
C THR A 7 -7.78 -10.46 11.08
N ARG A 8 -7.41 -10.29 12.36
CA ARG A 8 -7.72 -11.28 13.40
C ARG A 8 -9.22 -11.39 13.66
N ARG A 9 -9.95 -10.28 13.59
CA ARG A 9 -11.43 -10.28 13.65
C ARG A 9 -12.05 -11.08 12.52
N GLU A 10 -11.52 -10.95 11.31
CA GLU A 10 -12.03 -11.70 10.17
C GLU A 10 -11.77 -13.21 10.29
N VAL A 11 -10.57 -13.60 10.73
CA VAL A 11 -10.28 -15.01 11.05
C VAL A 11 -11.25 -15.55 12.11
N ALA A 12 -11.51 -14.79 13.17
CA ALA A 12 -12.44 -15.20 14.21
C ALA A 12 -13.87 -15.33 13.68
N ARG A 13 -14.34 -14.38 12.85
CA ARG A 13 -15.66 -14.44 12.19
C ARG A 13 -15.80 -15.71 11.35
N MET A 14 -14.85 -15.94 10.43
CA MET A 14 -14.84 -17.13 9.57
C MET A 14 -14.79 -18.43 10.36
N ALA A 15 -13.99 -18.48 11.42
CA ALA A 15 -13.87 -19.67 12.27
C ALA A 15 -15.18 -19.96 13.02
N LEU A 16 -15.81 -18.93 13.59
CA LEU A 16 -17.09 -19.05 14.29
C LEU A 16 -18.21 -19.53 13.35
N GLU A 17 -18.31 -18.95 12.15
CA GLU A 17 -19.31 -19.37 11.15
C GLU A 17 -19.18 -20.86 10.80
N ARG A 18 -17.95 -21.37 10.66
CA ARG A 18 -17.69 -22.78 10.36
C ARG A 18 -17.96 -23.70 11.52
N LEU A 19 -17.54 -23.31 12.72
CA LEU A 19 -17.78 -24.10 13.94
C LEU A 19 -19.28 -24.24 14.24
N ILE A 20 -20.05 -23.18 14.01
CA ILE A 20 -21.51 -23.20 14.13
C ILE A 20 -22.13 -24.14 13.09
N ALA A 21 -21.68 -24.07 11.83
CA ALA A 21 -22.18 -24.93 10.77
C ALA A 21 -21.87 -26.43 10.98
N ASP A 22 -20.70 -26.75 11.58
CA ASP A 22 -20.29 -28.13 11.90
C ASP A 22 -20.99 -28.70 13.15
N GLY A 23 -21.48 -27.84 14.05
CA GLY A 23 -22.23 -28.22 15.25
C GLY A 23 -21.41 -28.94 16.34
N ARG A 24 -20.09 -29.12 16.14
CA ARG A 24 -19.17 -29.77 17.07
C ARG A 24 -18.08 -28.81 17.51
N ILE A 25 -18.15 -28.36 18.75
CA ILE A 25 -17.25 -27.34 19.30
C ILE A 25 -16.46 -27.94 20.47
N HIS A 26 -15.20 -28.33 20.21
CA HIS A 26 -14.25 -28.78 21.24
C HIS A 26 -12.86 -28.19 20.96
N PRO A 27 -11.96 -28.09 21.96
CA PRO A 27 -10.72 -27.32 21.85
C PRO A 27 -9.87 -27.63 20.61
N ALA A 28 -9.57 -28.90 20.35
CA ALA A 28 -8.77 -29.31 19.19
C ALA A 28 -9.37 -28.88 17.84
N ARG A 29 -10.71 -28.87 17.71
CA ARG A 29 -11.41 -28.47 16.48
C ARG A 29 -11.38 -26.97 16.29
N ILE A 30 -11.46 -26.20 17.38
CA ILE A 30 -11.37 -24.74 17.34
C ILE A 30 -10.01 -24.34 16.78
N GLU A 31 -8.93 -24.90 17.32
CA GLU A 31 -7.56 -24.64 16.86
C GLU A 31 -7.39 -25.00 15.37
N GLU A 32 -7.79 -26.21 14.98
CA GLU A 32 -7.74 -26.66 13.59
C GLU A 32 -8.51 -25.72 12.64
N THR A 33 -9.71 -25.29 13.04
CA THR A 33 -10.59 -24.44 12.22
C THR A 33 -10.02 -23.03 12.11
N VAL A 34 -9.50 -22.45 13.19
CA VAL A 34 -8.85 -21.14 13.19
C VAL A 34 -7.63 -21.15 12.27
N ASP A 35 -6.80 -22.19 12.32
CA ASP A 35 -5.61 -22.31 11.46
C ASP A 35 -5.97 -22.49 9.97
N LYS A 36 -7.06 -23.20 9.67
CA LYS A 36 -7.61 -23.26 8.31
C LYS A 36 -8.10 -21.89 7.83
N CYS A 37 -8.89 -21.20 8.65
CA CYS A 37 -9.40 -19.86 8.30
C CYS A 37 -8.28 -18.84 8.09
N ARG A 38 -7.22 -18.88 8.92
CA ARG A 38 -6.05 -18.01 8.75
C ARG A 38 -5.38 -18.23 7.39
N ARG A 39 -5.08 -19.49 7.03
CA ARG A 39 -4.44 -19.83 5.74
C ARG A 39 -5.30 -19.42 4.55
N GLU A 40 -6.60 -19.62 4.64
CA GLU A 40 -7.53 -19.21 3.58
C GLU A 40 -7.60 -17.69 3.44
N LEU A 41 -7.62 -16.96 4.55
CA LEU A 41 -7.60 -15.51 4.54
C LEU A 41 -6.30 -14.96 3.91
N GLU A 42 -5.15 -15.56 4.21
CA GLU A 42 -3.87 -15.19 3.57
C GLU A 42 -3.90 -15.40 2.05
N ILE A 43 -4.50 -16.51 1.58
CA ILE A 43 -4.69 -16.77 0.15
C ILE A 43 -5.62 -15.72 -0.47
N GLN A 44 -6.72 -15.37 0.21
CA GLN A 44 -7.64 -14.33 -0.25
C GLN A 44 -6.94 -12.97 -0.35
N MET A 45 -6.20 -12.56 0.69
CA MET A 45 -5.40 -11.32 0.65
C MET A 45 -4.47 -11.30 -0.55
N LYS A 46 -3.69 -12.37 -0.76
CA LYS A 46 -2.77 -12.44 -1.90
C LYS A 46 -3.51 -12.26 -3.23
N ARG A 47 -4.66 -12.92 -3.42
CA ARG A 47 -5.48 -12.81 -4.63
C ARG A 47 -6.02 -11.39 -4.84
N GLU A 48 -6.49 -10.74 -3.78
CA GLU A 48 -6.98 -9.35 -3.86
C GLU A 48 -5.84 -8.38 -4.23
N GLY A 49 -4.64 -8.60 -3.71
CA GLY A 49 -3.45 -7.83 -4.10
C GLY A 49 -3.06 -8.05 -5.56
N GLU A 50 -3.03 -9.30 -6.02
CA GLU A 50 -2.74 -9.65 -7.43
C GLU A 50 -3.76 -9.02 -8.37
N LYS A 51 -5.05 -9.08 -8.00
CA LYS A 51 -6.13 -8.44 -8.74
C LYS A 51 -5.94 -6.93 -8.81
N ALA A 52 -5.68 -6.26 -7.69
CA ALA A 52 -5.50 -4.81 -7.65
C ALA A 52 -4.36 -4.32 -8.57
N VAL A 53 -3.24 -5.05 -8.57
CA VAL A 53 -2.07 -4.75 -9.42
C VAL A 53 -2.39 -5.01 -10.89
N MET A 54 -3.11 -6.10 -11.20
CA MET A 54 -3.56 -6.44 -12.55
C MET A 54 -4.53 -5.38 -13.10
N ASP A 55 -5.55 -5.00 -12.33
CA ASP A 55 -6.58 -4.04 -12.71
C ASP A 55 -5.96 -2.67 -13.05
N LEU A 56 -4.94 -2.23 -12.30
CA LEU A 56 -4.23 -0.98 -12.55
C LEU A 56 -3.19 -1.06 -13.68
N GLY A 57 -2.87 -2.26 -14.16
CA GLY A 57 -1.83 -2.50 -15.15
C GLY A 57 -0.41 -2.24 -14.63
N ILE A 58 -0.20 -2.42 -13.31
CA ILE A 58 1.12 -2.24 -12.69
C ILE A 58 1.89 -3.55 -12.81
N HIS A 59 3.17 -3.46 -13.17
CA HIS A 59 4.05 -4.63 -13.33
C HIS A 59 5.27 -4.52 -12.42
N SER A 60 5.94 -5.65 -12.18
CA SER A 60 7.20 -5.71 -11.44
C SER A 60 7.11 -5.14 -10.02
N LEU A 61 6.03 -5.45 -9.30
CA LEU A 61 5.95 -5.24 -7.84
C LEU A 61 6.52 -6.46 -7.11
N HIS A 62 7.22 -6.22 -6.01
CA HIS A 62 7.72 -7.31 -5.18
C HIS A 62 6.54 -8.14 -4.64
N PRO A 63 6.57 -9.49 -4.66
CA PRO A 63 5.45 -10.33 -4.23
C PRO A 63 4.96 -10.04 -2.80
N ASP A 64 5.85 -9.64 -1.90
CA ASP A 64 5.44 -9.26 -0.54
C ASP A 64 4.71 -7.91 -0.48
N LEU A 65 5.02 -6.96 -1.36
CA LEU A 65 4.20 -5.74 -1.50
C LEU A 65 2.81 -6.09 -1.99
N VAL A 66 2.69 -7.03 -2.94
CA VAL A 66 1.39 -7.52 -3.42
C VAL A 66 0.57 -8.13 -2.27
N LYS A 67 1.19 -8.92 -1.40
CA LYS A 67 0.52 -9.45 -0.19
C LYS A 67 0.06 -8.32 0.74
N LEU A 68 0.89 -7.31 0.96
CA LEU A 68 0.54 -6.16 1.81
C LEU A 68 -0.61 -5.33 1.23
N ILE A 69 -0.62 -5.10 -0.08
CA ILE A 69 -1.74 -4.46 -0.79
C ILE A 69 -3.03 -5.24 -0.55
N GLY A 70 -2.96 -6.56 -0.69
CA GLY A 70 -4.07 -7.47 -0.38
C GLY A 70 -4.60 -7.34 1.05
N ARG A 71 -3.70 -7.17 2.02
CA ARG A 71 -4.06 -6.98 3.44
C ARG A 71 -4.88 -5.72 3.69
N LEU A 72 -4.69 -4.67 2.89
CA LEU A 72 -5.50 -3.44 2.97
C LEU A 72 -6.99 -3.69 2.73
N LYS A 73 -7.38 -4.82 2.11
CA LYS A 73 -8.78 -5.23 1.94
C LYS A 73 -9.48 -5.44 3.27
N TYR A 74 -8.75 -5.83 4.31
CA TYR A 74 -9.30 -6.04 5.65
C TYR A 74 -9.00 -4.86 6.57
N ARG A 75 -8.50 -3.75 6.03
CA ARG A 75 -8.24 -2.52 6.77
C ARG A 75 -9.33 -1.49 6.48
N THR A 76 -9.83 -0.86 7.53
CA THR A 76 -10.74 0.30 7.43
C THR A 76 -10.12 1.50 8.11
N SER A 77 -10.12 2.64 7.41
CA SER A 77 -9.64 3.94 7.90
C SER A 77 -10.69 5.01 7.56
N TYR A 78 -11.05 5.86 8.52
CA TYR A 78 -12.10 6.88 8.37
C TYR A 78 -13.44 6.34 7.79
N GLY A 79 -13.80 5.10 8.12
CA GLY A 79 -15.03 4.46 7.64
C GLY A 79 -14.94 3.86 6.23
N GLN A 80 -13.82 4.00 5.53
CA GLN A 80 -13.61 3.45 4.19
C GLN A 80 -12.62 2.28 4.20
N ASN A 81 -12.83 1.35 3.27
CA ASN A 81 -11.89 0.27 3.02
C ASN A 81 -10.61 0.81 2.39
N VAL A 82 -9.45 0.51 2.98
CA VAL A 82 -8.19 1.13 2.54
C VAL A 82 -7.77 0.64 1.15
N LEU A 83 -7.95 -0.65 0.81
CA LEU A 83 -7.64 -1.12 -0.54
C LEU A 83 -8.49 -0.42 -1.60
N SER A 84 -9.78 -0.26 -1.33
CA SER A 84 -10.71 0.41 -2.26
C SER A 84 -10.32 1.88 -2.45
N HIS A 85 -10.01 2.59 -1.36
CA HIS A 85 -9.47 3.95 -1.40
C HIS A 85 -8.17 4.04 -2.21
N SER A 86 -7.21 3.14 -1.97
CA SER A 86 -5.95 3.11 -2.72
C SER A 86 -6.15 2.85 -4.22
N LEU A 87 -7.12 2.01 -4.60
CA LEU A 87 -7.50 1.79 -5.99
C LEU A 87 -8.09 3.06 -6.61
N GLU A 88 -9.05 3.72 -5.95
CA GLU A 88 -9.66 4.97 -6.42
C GLU A 88 -8.61 6.06 -6.62
N VAL A 89 -7.71 6.24 -5.65
CA VAL A 89 -6.60 7.20 -5.73
C VAL A 89 -5.66 6.86 -6.88
N ALA A 90 -5.32 5.58 -7.08
CA ALA A 90 -4.48 5.15 -8.20
C ALA A 90 -5.13 5.44 -9.56
N TRP A 91 -6.43 5.17 -9.71
CA TRP A 91 -7.17 5.47 -10.94
C TRP A 91 -7.20 6.96 -11.24
N LEU A 92 -7.54 7.79 -10.25
CA LEU A 92 -7.57 9.25 -10.40
C LEU A 92 -6.18 9.81 -10.70
N ALA A 93 -5.14 9.35 -10.00
CA ALA A 93 -3.76 9.74 -10.24
C ALA A 93 -3.31 9.39 -11.67
N GLY A 94 -3.66 8.20 -12.15
CA GLY A 94 -3.38 7.77 -13.52
C GLY A 94 -4.12 8.61 -14.57
N LEU A 95 -5.39 8.94 -14.33
CA LEU A 95 -6.17 9.80 -15.22
C LEU A 95 -5.56 11.21 -15.31
N MET A 96 -5.30 11.84 -14.18
CA MET A 96 -4.66 13.17 -14.13
C MET A 96 -3.28 13.16 -14.79
N ALA A 97 -2.50 12.11 -14.57
CA ALA A 97 -1.20 11.97 -15.20
C ALA A 97 -1.28 11.91 -16.72
N GLY A 98 -2.30 11.23 -17.26
CA GLY A 98 -2.56 11.17 -18.70
C GLY A 98 -2.86 12.55 -19.29
N GLU A 99 -3.75 13.30 -18.64
CA GLU A 99 -4.11 14.66 -19.08
C GLU A 99 -2.94 15.65 -19.01
N LEU A 100 -2.05 15.49 -18.02
CA LEU A 100 -0.87 16.34 -17.84
C LEU A 100 0.34 15.89 -18.67
N GLY A 101 0.24 14.79 -19.43
CA GLY A 101 1.34 14.25 -20.22
C GLY A 101 2.52 13.71 -19.40
N VAL A 102 2.28 13.30 -18.15
CA VAL A 102 3.28 12.70 -17.26
C VAL A 102 3.10 11.18 -17.16
N ASN A 103 4.01 10.50 -16.47
CA ASN A 103 4.01 9.03 -16.45
C ASN A 103 2.81 8.43 -15.68
N VAL A 104 1.83 7.93 -16.42
CA VAL A 104 0.60 7.29 -15.91
C VAL A 104 0.88 6.09 -15.00
N GLN A 105 1.82 5.23 -15.39
CA GLN A 105 2.14 4.00 -14.63
C GLN A 105 2.78 4.32 -13.28
N LEU A 106 3.67 5.31 -13.27
CA LEU A 106 4.27 5.81 -12.03
C LEU A 106 3.22 6.41 -11.10
N ALA A 107 2.29 7.20 -11.65
CA ALA A 107 1.21 7.83 -10.87
C ALA A 107 0.25 6.80 -10.27
N ARG A 108 -0.16 5.78 -11.03
CA ARG A 108 -0.98 4.66 -10.51
C ARG A 108 -0.27 3.90 -9.40
N ARG A 109 1.02 3.59 -9.59
CA ARG A 109 1.84 2.90 -8.58
C ARG A 109 1.96 3.74 -7.30
N ALA A 110 2.14 5.05 -7.42
CA ALA A 110 2.19 5.96 -6.28
C ALA A 110 0.85 5.99 -5.54
N GLY A 111 -0.27 6.13 -6.27
CA GLY A 111 -1.61 6.12 -5.68
C GLY A 111 -1.96 4.79 -5.00
N LEU A 112 -1.52 3.65 -5.55
CA LEU A 112 -1.76 2.35 -4.93
C LEU A 112 -0.97 2.19 -3.61
N LEU A 113 0.28 2.67 -3.58
CA LEU A 113 1.20 2.45 -2.46
C LEU A 113 1.17 3.55 -1.40
N HIS A 114 0.52 4.69 -1.63
CA HIS A 114 0.56 5.85 -0.72
C HIS A 114 0.20 5.50 0.74
N ASP A 115 -0.76 4.58 0.91
CA ASP A 115 -1.31 4.16 2.21
C ASP A 115 -0.85 2.76 2.64
N ILE A 116 0.18 2.19 1.99
CA ILE A 116 0.60 0.79 2.22
C ILE A 116 1.01 0.50 3.67
N GLY A 117 1.51 1.50 4.40
CA GLY A 117 1.89 1.33 5.79
C GLY A 117 0.71 1.06 6.73
N LYS A 118 -0.54 1.36 6.33
CA LYS A 118 -1.75 0.97 7.08
C LYS A 118 -1.98 -0.54 7.11
N ALA A 119 -1.22 -1.32 6.33
CA ALA A 119 -1.24 -2.78 6.40
C ALA A 119 -0.56 -3.32 7.67
N LEU A 120 0.40 -2.59 8.26
CA LEU A 120 1.24 -3.06 9.38
C LEU A 120 1.27 -2.10 10.58
N ASP A 121 0.43 -1.05 10.59
CA ASP A 121 0.40 0.00 11.63
C ASP A 121 0.09 -0.50 13.06
N HIS A 122 -0.46 -1.70 13.21
CA HIS A 122 -0.69 -2.33 14.53
C HIS A 122 0.39 -3.34 14.94
N GLU A 123 1.30 -3.68 14.03
CA GLU A 123 2.37 -4.66 14.26
C GLU A 123 3.73 -4.00 14.46
N ILE A 124 3.91 -2.81 13.89
CA ILE A 124 5.17 -2.08 13.88
C ILE A 124 4.95 -0.71 14.53
N GLU A 125 5.86 -0.32 15.42
CA GLU A 125 5.86 1.00 16.02
C GLU A 125 6.28 2.07 14.99
N GLY A 126 5.50 3.15 14.90
CA GLY A 126 5.75 4.26 13.97
C GLY A 126 4.48 4.80 13.34
N SER A 127 4.60 5.91 12.60
CA SER A 127 3.48 6.40 11.79
C SER A 127 3.30 5.49 10.55
N HIS A 128 2.07 5.32 10.08
CA HIS A 128 1.82 4.55 8.84
C HIS A 128 2.60 5.10 7.65
N VAL A 129 2.88 6.41 7.62
CA VAL A 129 3.75 7.04 6.61
C VAL A 129 5.17 6.48 6.70
N GLN A 130 5.77 6.52 7.90
CA GLN A 130 7.14 6.02 8.12
C GLN A 130 7.25 4.53 7.80
N ILE A 131 6.27 3.74 8.25
CA ILE A 131 6.18 2.31 7.97
C ILE A 131 6.10 2.07 6.45
N GLY A 132 5.27 2.83 5.73
CA GLY A 132 5.15 2.73 4.27
C GLY A 132 6.44 3.06 3.53
N VAL A 133 7.14 4.12 3.96
CA VAL A 133 8.45 4.52 3.44
C VAL A 133 9.49 3.42 3.66
N ASP A 134 9.57 2.87 4.87
CA ASP A 134 10.57 1.86 5.22
C ASP A 134 10.35 0.53 4.48
N ILE A 135 9.08 0.13 4.31
CA ILE A 135 8.71 -1.04 3.52
C ILE A 135 9.10 -0.84 2.05
N CYS A 136 8.77 0.30 1.46
CA CYS A 136 9.08 0.56 0.05
C CYS A 136 10.60 0.68 -0.18
N LYS A 137 11.35 1.27 0.76
CA LYS A 137 12.83 1.27 0.76
C LYS A 137 13.38 -0.15 0.83
N LYS A 138 12.87 -0.98 1.75
CA LYS A 138 13.29 -2.38 1.91
C LYS A 138 13.14 -3.18 0.62
N TYR A 139 12.07 -2.96 -0.13
CA TYR A 139 11.81 -3.63 -1.41
C TYR A 139 12.36 -2.89 -2.64
N ARG A 140 13.21 -1.86 -2.43
CA ARG A 140 13.89 -1.09 -3.48
C ARG A 140 12.93 -0.48 -4.51
N GLU A 141 11.79 0.01 -4.04
CA GLU A 141 10.87 0.76 -4.88
C GLU A 141 11.49 2.07 -5.39
N ASN A 142 10.92 2.61 -6.47
CA ASN A 142 11.40 3.84 -7.08
C ASN A 142 11.40 5.00 -6.06
N PRO A 143 12.49 5.79 -5.93
CA PRO A 143 12.55 6.94 -5.02
C PRO A 143 11.38 7.93 -5.17
N GLN A 144 10.84 8.11 -6.38
CA GLN A 144 9.67 8.96 -6.62
C GLN A 144 8.39 8.42 -5.95
N ILE A 145 8.24 7.10 -5.86
CA ILE A 145 7.14 6.43 -5.15
C ILE A 145 7.32 6.60 -3.64
N ILE A 146 8.54 6.39 -3.15
CA ILE A 146 8.87 6.56 -1.73
C ILE A 146 8.60 8.01 -1.30
N HIS A 147 9.00 8.98 -2.11
CA HIS A 147 8.74 10.40 -1.88
C HIS A 147 7.22 10.72 -1.89
N ALA A 148 6.45 10.08 -2.79
CA ALA A 148 5.00 10.27 -2.81
C ALA A 148 4.30 9.75 -1.54
N ILE A 149 4.85 8.73 -0.88
CA ILE A 149 4.37 8.26 0.43
C ILE A 149 4.77 9.23 1.54
N GLU A 150 6.01 9.74 1.49
CA GLU A 150 6.55 10.65 2.51
C GLU A 150 5.85 12.01 2.53
N ALA A 151 5.47 12.52 1.36
CA ALA A 151 4.85 13.84 1.20
C ALA A 151 3.44 13.86 1.83
N PRO A 152 3.25 14.48 3.01
CA PRO A 152 1.91 14.73 3.53
C PRO A 152 1.22 15.75 2.60
N PRO A 153 -0.10 15.95 2.68
CA PRO A 153 -0.76 17.09 2.06
C PRO A 153 -0.32 18.40 2.75
N ARG A 154 0.94 18.80 2.58
CA ARG A 154 1.42 20.16 2.88
C ARG A 154 1.40 20.91 1.56
N ARG A 155 0.70 22.05 1.60
CA ARG A 155 0.60 23.04 0.52
C ARG A 155 1.98 23.23 -0.10
N CYS A 156 2.04 23.32 -1.43
CA CYS A 156 3.16 23.93 -2.14
C CYS A 156 3.43 25.32 -1.54
N GLY A 157 4.29 25.37 -0.53
CA GLY A 157 4.94 26.55 -0.01
C GLY A 157 6.38 26.46 -0.47
N ALA A 158 6.80 27.41 -1.29
CA ALA A 158 8.07 27.45 -1.99
C ALA A 158 9.28 27.69 -1.05
N GLN A 159 9.49 26.86 -0.01
CA GLN A 159 10.59 27.08 0.95
C GLN A 159 11.34 25.83 1.44
N ASP A 160 10.94 24.61 1.07
CA ASP A 160 11.71 23.42 1.46
C ASP A 160 12.75 23.07 0.39
N GLY A 161 13.97 23.62 0.56
CA GLY A 161 15.14 23.41 -0.30
C GLY A 161 15.64 21.95 -0.42
N ALA A 162 14.94 20.97 0.16
CA ALA A 162 15.23 19.55 -0.01
C ALA A 162 14.73 18.98 -1.34
N CYS A 163 13.72 19.60 -1.97
CA CYS A 163 13.16 19.12 -3.24
C CYS A 163 14.09 19.38 -4.46
N LEU A 164 15.03 20.32 -4.33
CA LEU A 164 15.97 20.70 -5.40
C LEU A 164 17.19 19.78 -5.51
N HIS A 165 17.50 18.96 -4.49
CA HIS A 165 18.72 18.17 -4.49
C HIS A 165 18.67 16.91 -5.40
N TYR A 166 17.48 16.48 -5.84
CA TYR A 166 17.33 15.28 -6.68
C TYR A 166 17.04 15.55 -8.17
N TYR A 167 16.73 16.79 -8.56
CA TYR A 167 16.54 17.16 -9.98
C TYR A 167 17.81 17.77 -10.63
N GLY A 168 18.96 17.70 -9.94
CA GLY A 168 20.23 18.31 -10.37
C GLY A 168 21.29 17.30 -10.78
N SER A 169 21.02 16.37 -11.70
CA SER A 169 22.07 15.57 -12.35
C SER A 169 21.57 15.01 -13.69
N GLY A 170 21.51 15.86 -14.72
CA GLY A 170 21.27 15.36 -16.08
C GLY A 170 20.68 16.34 -17.07
N CYS A 171 21.19 17.57 -17.18
CA CYS A 171 20.90 18.44 -18.32
C CYS A 171 22.12 19.28 -18.69
N HIS A 172 22.86 18.79 -19.69
CA HIS A 172 23.66 19.52 -20.69
C HIS A 172 24.54 20.71 -20.22
N GLN A 173 25.84 20.48 -20.31
CA GLN A 173 26.87 21.52 -20.40
C GLN A 173 26.49 22.54 -21.49
N ARG A 174 26.17 23.78 -21.09
CA ARG A 174 26.32 24.95 -21.94
C ARG A 174 27.38 25.84 -21.30
N SER A 175 28.55 25.92 -21.93
CA SER A 175 29.59 26.87 -21.59
C SER A 175 29.06 28.30 -21.71
N PRO A 176 29.31 29.19 -20.74
CA PRO A 176 29.02 30.61 -20.94
C PRO A 176 30.13 31.23 -21.82
N ALA A 177 29.71 31.96 -22.85
CA ALA A 177 30.56 32.79 -23.70
C ALA A 177 31.19 33.94 -22.88
N PRO A 178 32.37 34.46 -23.26
CA PRO A 178 32.95 35.61 -22.60
C PRO A 178 32.20 36.89 -23.03
N VAL A 179 31.86 37.72 -22.05
CA VAL A 179 31.23 39.03 -22.26
C VAL A 179 32.37 40.08 -22.27
N PRO A 180 32.35 41.07 -23.19
CA PRO A 180 33.49 41.91 -23.55
C PRO A 180 33.96 42.91 -22.48
#